data_AF-A0A0S8DLB3-F1
#
_entry.id   AF-A0A0S8DLB3-F1
#
_cell.length_a   1.000
_cell.length_b   1.000
_cell.length_c   1.000
_cell.angle_alpha   90.00
_cell.angle_beta   90.00
_cell.angle_gamma   90.00
#
_symmetry.space_group_name_H-M   'P 1'
#
loop_
_entity.id
_entity.type
_entity.pdbx_description
1 polymer ?
#
loop_
_entity_poly.entity_id
_entity_poly.type
_entity_poly.pdbx_seq_one_letter_code
_entity_poly.pdbx_strand_id
1 'polypeptide(L)'
;MNHFNNKISFQPTFVILSSLIIFTLFWYFGRTPFFIRNLTGIFPRSSFTPLYPIFYCFVCSVLFRMVLPIVLVKVVLRSNLKDFGYGLPKTVKSSWGYFLLFLLVLPLVYVASLQDSFINYYPIFKSIIFRKQVAFHHLIIFELFYGLYFLSGESFWRGYMLFGLRKHFGYYSLFIMVIPYVMSHYPKPFLESMGAIVAGLTLGYLALRHNHFWFGVLAHWGVAIAMDLLALYQLGVTII
;
A
#
# COMPACT_ATOMS: atom_id res chain seq x y z
N MET A 1 5.16 -43.82 -14.39
CA MET A 1 5.10 -42.35 -14.60
C MET A 1 5.84 -41.66 -13.46
N ASN A 2 7.16 -41.50 -13.59
CA ASN A 2 7.98 -40.69 -12.69
C ASN A 2 7.94 -39.24 -13.18
N HIS A 3 7.60 -38.26 -12.34
CA HIS A 3 8.15 -36.89 -12.34
C HIS A 3 7.58 -36.00 -11.21
N PHE A 4 7.68 -36.42 -9.95
CA PHE A 4 7.51 -35.52 -8.79
C PHE A 4 8.80 -35.42 -7.97
N ASN A 5 9.96 -35.35 -8.64
CA ASN A 5 11.23 -35.01 -8.00
C ASN A 5 11.46 -33.49 -8.02
N ASN A 6 10.41 -32.70 -7.79
CA ASN A 6 10.52 -31.25 -7.70
C ASN A 6 10.99 -30.87 -6.30
N LYS A 7 12.30 -30.72 -6.14
CA LYS A 7 12.85 -29.98 -4.99
C LYS A 7 12.25 -28.58 -5.01
N ILE A 8 11.47 -28.26 -3.98
CA ILE A 8 10.88 -26.92 -3.82
C ILE A 8 12.03 -25.92 -3.67
N SER A 9 12.07 -24.90 -4.54
CA SER A 9 13.13 -23.88 -4.47
C SER A 9 13.02 -23.05 -3.19
N PHE A 10 14.17 -22.78 -2.56
CA PHE A 10 14.25 -22.08 -1.27
C PHE A 10 13.65 -20.67 -1.32
N GLN A 11 14.06 -19.85 -2.29
CA GLN A 11 13.63 -18.45 -2.39
C GLN A 11 12.11 -18.27 -2.50
N PRO A 12 11.39 -18.91 -3.45
CA PRO A 12 9.94 -18.72 -3.55
C PRO A 12 9.21 -19.22 -2.32
N THR A 13 9.63 -20.36 -1.75
CA THR A 13 9.08 -20.89 -0.50
C THR A 13 9.25 -19.89 0.63
N PHE A 14 10.45 -19.36 0.78
CA PHE A 14 10.78 -18.40 1.81
C PHE A 14 9.97 -17.11 1.65
N VAL A 15 9.90 -16.55 0.43
CA VAL A 15 9.12 -15.33 0.15
C VAL A 15 7.64 -15.54 0.46
N ILE A 16 7.03 -16.66 0.07
CA ILE A 16 5.62 -16.95 0.34
C ILE A 16 5.39 -17.10 1.85
N LEU A 17 6.15 -17.96 2.53
CA LEU A 17 5.95 -18.23 3.97
C LEU A 17 6.21 -16.99 4.83
N SER A 18 7.30 -16.27 4.56
CA SER A 18 7.58 -15.03 5.29
C SER A 18 6.54 -13.95 4.98
N SER A 19 6.02 -13.85 3.75
CA SER A 19 4.94 -12.91 3.44
C SER A 19 3.67 -13.21 4.23
N LEU A 20 3.30 -14.48 4.37
CA LEU A 20 2.17 -14.91 5.20
C LEU A 20 2.38 -14.52 6.67
N ILE A 21 3.56 -14.79 7.23
CA ILE A 21 3.89 -14.46 8.62
C ILE A 21 3.90 -12.94 8.82
N ILE A 22 4.64 -12.20 8.00
CA ILE A 22 4.75 -10.74 8.08
C ILE A 22 3.37 -10.10 8.00
N PHE A 23 2.55 -10.52 7.05
CA PHE A 23 1.24 -9.93 6.83
C PHE A 23 0.28 -10.27 7.98
N THR A 24 0.35 -11.49 8.53
CA THR A 24 -0.40 -11.89 9.72
C THR A 24 0.01 -11.05 10.94
N LEU A 25 1.30 -10.91 11.19
CA LEU A 25 1.81 -10.08 12.30
C LEU A 25 1.39 -8.61 12.14
N PHE A 26 1.51 -8.06 10.93
CA PHE A 26 1.03 -6.71 10.66
C PHE A 26 -0.47 -6.57 10.90
N TRP A 27 -1.28 -7.57 10.51
CA TRP A 27 -2.72 -7.56 10.71
C TRP A 27 -3.13 -7.50 12.19
N TYR A 28 -2.47 -8.30 13.04
CA TYR A 28 -2.81 -8.41 14.46
C TYR A 28 -2.17 -7.32 15.32
N PHE A 29 -0.92 -6.94 15.03
CA PHE A 29 -0.14 -6.05 15.87
C PHE A 29 0.03 -4.67 15.24
N GLY A 30 0.20 -4.56 13.93
CA GLY A 30 0.55 -3.31 13.26
C GLY A 30 -0.63 -2.40 12.88
N ARG A 31 -1.86 -2.69 13.31
CA ARG A 31 -3.07 -1.95 12.90
C ARG A 31 -3.70 -1.14 14.03
N THR A 32 -4.58 -0.21 13.65
CA THR A 32 -5.32 0.68 14.57
C THR A 32 -5.99 -0.04 15.77
N PRO A 33 -6.59 -1.24 15.66
CA PRO A 33 -7.24 -1.88 16.82
C PRO A 33 -6.24 -2.33 17.89
N PHE A 34 -5.00 -2.64 17.51
CA PHE A 34 -3.96 -2.98 18.47
C PHE A 34 -3.55 -1.74 19.28
N PHE A 35 -3.35 -0.61 18.61
CA PHE A 35 -3.03 0.65 19.27
C PHE A 35 -4.12 1.06 20.26
N ILE A 36 -5.38 1.05 19.83
CA ILE A 36 -6.52 1.48 20.65
C ILE A 36 -6.61 0.66 21.95
N ARG A 37 -6.41 -0.66 21.85
CA ARG A 37 -6.51 -1.58 22.99
C ARG A 37 -5.32 -1.52 23.95
N ASN A 38 -4.11 -1.27 23.44
CA ASN A 38 -2.89 -1.50 24.22
C ASN A 38 -2.04 -0.24 24.46
N LEU A 39 -2.15 0.78 23.61
CA LEU A 39 -1.18 1.88 23.55
C LEU A 39 -1.77 3.26 23.80
N THR A 40 -3.10 3.42 23.78
CA THR A 40 -3.77 4.73 23.93
C THR A 40 -3.32 5.53 25.16
N GLY A 41 -3.05 4.86 26.29
CA GLY A 41 -2.62 5.51 27.53
C GLY A 41 -1.14 5.89 27.60
N ILE A 42 -0.32 5.49 26.62
CA ILE A 42 1.13 5.67 26.65
C ILE A 42 1.57 6.97 25.96
N PHE A 43 0.78 7.44 24.98
CA PHE A 43 1.15 8.58 24.16
C PHE A 43 0.69 9.92 24.78
N PRO A 44 1.53 10.98 24.72
CA PRO A 44 1.18 12.28 25.28
C PRO A 44 0.03 12.93 24.50
N ARG A 45 -0.84 13.68 25.19
CA ARG A 45 -1.92 14.40 24.51
C ARG A 45 -1.37 15.57 23.67
N SER A 46 -1.81 15.66 22.43
CA SER A 46 -1.53 16.75 21.49
C SER A 46 -2.69 16.99 20.52
N SER A 47 -2.58 17.99 19.64
CA SER A 47 -3.51 18.19 18.53
C SER A 47 -3.54 17.03 17.52
N PHE A 48 -2.55 16.12 17.56
CA PHE A 48 -2.48 14.91 16.71
C PHE A 48 -2.98 13.65 17.40
N THR A 49 -3.41 13.72 18.67
CA THR A 49 -3.92 12.55 19.41
C THR A 49 -4.93 11.72 18.61
N PRO A 50 -5.90 12.32 17.88
CA PRO A 50 -6.87 11.54 17.10
C PRO A 50 -6.27 10.76 15.92
N LEU A 51 -5.03 11.08 15.51
CA LEU A 51 -4.31 10.43 14.41
C LEU A 51 -3.31 9.38 14.88
N TYR A 52 -2.96 9.31 16.16
CA TYR A 52 -1.96 8.36 16.66
C TYR A 52 -2.24 6.90 16.29
N PRO A 53 -3.48 6.37 16.35
CA PRO A 53 -3.75 5.01 15.91
C PRO A 53 -3.40 4.79 14.42
N ILE A 54 -3.64 5.80 13.58
CA ILE A 54 -3.39 5.74 12.14
C ILE A 54 -1.89 5.91 11.85
N PHE A 55 -1.21 6.84 12.51
CA PHE A 55 0.24 7.00 12.41
C PHE A 55 0.99 5.76 12.90
N TYR A 56 0.54 5.15 13.99
CA TYR A 56 1.03 3.85 14.43
C TYR A 56 0.90 2.81 13.32
N CYS A 57 -0.28 2.72 12.69
CA CYS A 57 -0.50 1.81 11.57
C CYS A 57 0.49 2.08 10.42
N PHE A 58 0.71 3.34 10.04
CA PHE A 58 1.63 3.71 8.97
C PHE A 58 3.08 3.39 9.30
N VAL A 59 3.54 3.68 10.52
CA VAL A 59 4.88 3.35 11.00
C VAL A 59 5.09 1.83 11.05
N CYS A 60 4.16 1.08 11.62
CA CYS A 60 4.19 -0.38 11.60
C CYS A 60 4.17 -0.91 10.18
N SER A 61 3.44 -0.26 9.28
CA SER A 61 3.40 -0.66 7.88
C SER A 61 4.76 -0.54 7.20
N VAL A 62 5.55 0.50 7.50
CA VAL A 62 6.94 0.63 7.04
C VAL A 62 7.81 -0.48 7.64
N LEU A 63 7.67 -0.74 8.93
CA LEU A 63 8.45 -1.79 9.61
C LEU A 63 8.19 -3.17 8.99
N PHE A 64 6.92 -3.59 8.90
CA PHE A 64 6.55 -4.92 8.45
C PHE A 64 6.61 -5.08 6.93
N ARG A 65 6.23 -4.07 6.14
CA ARG A 65 6.09 -4.18 4.67
C ARG A 65 7.30 -3.65 3.89
N MET A 66 8.27 -3.02 4.57
CA MET A 66 9.48 -2.52 3.91
C MET A 66 10.75 -2.93 4.65
N VAL A 67 10.93 -2.49 5.89
CA VAL A 67 12.19 -2.72 6.62
C VAL A 67 12.47 -4.20 6.82
N LEU A 68 11.52 -4.96 7.36
CA LEU A 68 11.69 -6.38 7.61
C LEU A 68 11.93 -7.16 6.30
N PRO A 69 11.14 -7.00 5.22
CA PRO A 69 11.44 -7.58 3.91
C PRO A 69 12.83 -7.23 3.37
N ILE A 70 13.28 -5.98 3.48
CA ILE A 70 14.63 -5.57 3.05
C ILE A 70 15.70 -6.34 3.83
N VAL A 71 15.55 -6.45 5.15
CA VAL A 71 16.46 -7.22 6.00
C VAL A 71 16.46 -8.70 5.58
N LEU A 72 15.29 -9.30 5.35
CA LEU A 72 15.19 -10.68 4.91
C LEU A 72 15.86 -10.91 3.54
N VAL A 73 15.70 -9.98 2.59
CA VAL A 73 16.35 -10.04 1.28
C VAL A 73 17.87 -10.00 1.43
N LYS A 74 18.39 -9.10 2.28
CA LYS A 74 19.83 -8.89 2.47
C LYS A 74 20.51 -10.00 3.27
N VAL A 75 19.87 -10.45 4.35
CA VAL A 75 20.50 -11.35 5.33
C VAL A 75 20.23 -12.82 5.01
N VAL A 76 18.97 -13.16 4.70
CA VAL A 76 18.56 -14.57 4.48
C VAL A 76 18.69 -14.96 3.02
N LEU A 77 18.09 -14.19 2.11
CA LEU A 77 18.17 -14.47 0.67
C LEU A 77 19.51 -14.04 0.05
N ARG A 78 20.32 -13.26 0.79
CA ARG A 78 21.63 -12.73 0.36
C ARG A 78 21.62 -12.16 -1.06
N SER A 79 20.51 -11.48 -1.40
CA SER A 79 20.25 -11.01 -2.76
C SER A 79 20.38 -9.49 -2.88
N ASN A 80 20.54 -9.01 -4.11
CA ASN A 80 20.61 -7.57 -4.39
C ASN A 80 19.19 -6.97 -4.35
N LEU A 81 19.01 -5.83 -3.66
CA LEU A 81 17.70 -5.15 -3.62
C LEU A 81 17.25 -4.65 -5.00
N LYS A 82 18.17 -4.42 -5.94
CA LYS A 82 17.83 -4.11 -7.33
C LYS A 82 17.01 -5.22 -7.99
N ASP A 83 17.25 -6.48 -7.62
CA ASP A 83 16.48 -7.63 -8.11
C ASP A 83 15.06 -7.65 -7.54
N PHE A 84 14.80 -6.86 -6.50
CA PHE A 84 13.51 -6.69 -5.83
C PHE A 84 12.88 -5.32 -6.14
N GLY A 85 13.27 -4.69 -7.25
CA GLY A 85 12.63 -3.46 -7.74
C GLY A 85 13.06 -2.17 -7.02
N TYR A 86 14.08 -2.21 -6.15
CA TYR A 86 14.65 -1.01 -5.50
C TYR A 86 15.62 -0.25 -6.42
N GLY A 87 15.86 -0.72 -7.63
CA GLY A 87 16.58 0.07 -8.63
C GLY A 87 15.84 1.37 -8.92
N LEU A 88 16.55 2.49 -8.97
CA LEU A 88 15.95 3.77 -9.35
C LEU A 88 15.56 3.76 -10.84
N PRO A 89 14.49 4.47 -11.23
CA PRO A 89 14.14 4.65 -12.63
C PRO A 89 15.30 5.29 -13.38
N LYS A 90 15.70 4.71 -14.53
CA LYS A 90 16.76 5.28 -15.38
C LYS A 90 16.30 6.54 -16.13
N THR A 91 15.00 6.69 -16.33
CA THR A 91 14.40 7.83 -17.02
C THR A 91 12.98 8.07 -16.51
N VAL A 92 12.54 9.32 -16.54
CA VAL A 92 11.14 9.67 -16.27
C VAL A 92 10.22 9.37 -17.46
N LYS A 93 10.75 9.15 -18.67
CA LYS A 93 9.91 8.83 -19.84
C LYS A 93 9.07 7.57 -19.66
N SER A 94 9.53 6.63 -18.83
CA SER A 94 8.76 5.43 -18.47
C SER A 94 7.61 5.69 -17.49
N SER A 95 7.46 6.91 -16.94
CA SER A 95 6.36 7.25 -16.04
C SER A 95 5.03 7.42 -16.76
N TRP A 96 5.01 7.63 -18.08
CA TRP A 96 3.80 7.95 -18.83
C TRP A 96 2.68 6.92 -18.63
N GLY A 97 3.01 5.62 -18.61
CA GLY A 97 2.01 4.58 -18.35
C GLY A 97 1.34 4.69 -16.98
N TYR A 98 2.10 5.09 -15.96
CA TYR A 98 1.58 5.33 -14.61
C TYR A 98 0.77 6.62 -14.52
N PHE A 99 1.22 7.67 -15.22
CA PHE A 99 0.50 8.94 -15.29
C PHE A 99 -0.84 8.79 -16.00
N LEU A 100 -0.88 8.09 -17.14
CA LEU A 100 -2.12 7.80 -17.84
C LEU A 100 -3.06 6.95 -16.98
N LEU A 101 -2.54 5.94 -16.29
CA LEU A 101 -3.33 5.16 -15.33
C LEU A 101 -3.91 6.04 -14.23
N PHE A 102 -3.11 6.94 -13.65
CA PHE A 102 -3.57 7.90 -12.65
C PHE A 102 -4.73 8.76 -13.20
N LEU A 103 -4.58 9.35 -14.38
CA LEU A 103 -5.63 10.13 -15.03
C LEU A 103 -6.91 9.32 -15.31
N LEU A 104 -6.77 8.05 -15.72
CA LEU A 104 -7.92 7.17 -15.96
C LEU A 104 -8.66 6.79 -14.67
N VAL A 105 -7.93 6.68 -13.55
CA VAL A 105 -8.52 6.34 -12.24
C VAL A 105 -9.27 7.53 -11.63
N LEU A 106 -8.86 8.78 -11.90
CA LEU A 106 -9.48 9.96 -11.30
C LEU A 106 -11.00 10.07 -11.54
N PRO A 107 -11.55 9.91 -12.77
CA PRO A 107 -12.99 9.89 -12.99
C PRO A 107 -13.69 8.76 -12.23
N LEU A 108 -13.07 7.58 -12.13
CA LEU A 108 -13.64 6.45 -11.41
C LEU A 108 -13.72 6.74 -9.90
N VAL A 109 -12.68 7.37 -9.35
CA VAL A 109 -12.65 7.82 -7.95
C VAL A 109 -13.69 8.91 -7.70
N TYR A 110 -13.85 9.85 -8.64
CA TYR A 110 -14.91 10.86 -8.56
C TYR A 110 -16.29 10.22 -8.49
N VAL A 111 -16.62 9.28 -9.39
CA VAL A 111 -17.90 8.55 -9.37
C VAL A 111 -18.06 7.75 -8.07
N ALA A 112 -17.00 7.10 -7.59
CA ALA A 112 -17.02 6.40 -6.31
C ALA A 112 -17.26 7.36 -5.13
N SER A 113 -16.73 8.59 -5.19
CA SER A 113 -16.92 9.60 -4.14
C SER A 113 -18.37 10.05 -3.96
N LEU A 114 -19.23 9.83 -4.95
CA LEU A 114 -20.66 10.11 -4.89
C LEU A 114 -21.44 9.05 -4.09
N GLN A 115 -20.80 7.95 -3.69
CA GLN A 115 -21.44 6.83 -2.99
C GLN A 115 -21.33 6.98 -1.47
N ASP A 116 -22.41 6.66 -0.75
CA ASP A 116 -22.42 6.67 0.72
C ASP A 116 -21.34 5.78 1.33
N SER A 117 -21.07 4.62 0.72
CA SER A 117 -20.00 3.72 1.20
C SER A 117 -18.62 4.38 1.17
N PHE A 118 -18.38 5.26 0.20
CA PHE A 118 -17.12 5.99 0.09
C PHE A 118 -17.06 7.08 1.15
N ILE A 119 -18.09 7.91 1.25
CA ILE A 119 -18.15 9.01 2.23
C ILE A 119 -18.17 8.48 3.67
N ASN A 120 -18.67 7.28 3.92
CA ASN A 120 -18.62 6.63 5.22
C ASN A 120 -17.22 6.11 5.58
N TYR A 121 -16.38 5.79 4.59
CA TYR A 121 -15.00 5.35 4.80
C TYR A 121 -13.99 6.50 4.79
N TYR A 122 -14.08 7.41 3.83
CA TYR A 122 -13.15 8.50 3.57
C TYR A 122 -13.66 9.87 4.07
N PRO A 123 -12.77 10.81 4.42
CA PRO A 123 -11.33 10.60 4.52
C PRO A 123 -10.99 9.73 5.74
N ILE A 124 -9.89 8.98 5.68
CA ILE A 124 -9.56 8.07 6.80
C ILE A 124 -9.18 8.81 8.09
N PHE A 125 -8.94 10.12 8.00
CA PHE A 125 -8.63 11.03 9.10
C PHE A 125 -9.83 11.86 9.59
N LYS A 126 -11.08 11.37 9.47
CA LYS A 126 -12.27 12.08 10.01
C LYS A 126 -12.15 12.59 11.44
N SER A 127 -11.33 11.92 12.26
CA SER A 127 -11.12 12.24 13.66
C SER A 127 -10.50 13.62 13.91
N ILE A 128 -9.92 14.27 12.90
CA ILE A 128 -9.39 15.65 12.98
C ILE A 128 -10.28 16.70 12.31
N ILE A 129 -11.43 16.32 11.76
CA ILE A 129 -12.38 17.26 11.17
C ILE A 129 -13.28 17.81 12.29
N PHE A 130 -13.23 19.12 12.50
CA PHE A 130 -14.04 19.80 13.52
C PHE A 130 -14.85 20.93 12.89
N ARG A 131 -16.17 20.98 13.12
CA ARG A 131 -17.07 21.99 12.55
C ARG A 131 -16.92 22.19 11.03
N LYS A 132 -16.80 21.06 10.29
CA LYS A 132 -16.52 21.05 8.83
C LYS A 132 -15.25 21.80 8.43
N GLN A 133 -14.24 21.80 9.29
CA GLN A 133 -12.94 22.39 9.02
C GLN A 133 -11.82 21.40 9.35
N VAL A 134 -10.73 21.48 8.60
CA VAL A 134 -9.49 20.75 8.87
C VAL A 134 -8.31 21.70 8.69
N ALA A 135 -7.36 21.70 9.62
CA ALA A 135 -6.21 22.57 9.51
C ALA A 135 -5.25 22.07 8.42
N PHE A 136 -4.74 22.97 7.59
CA PHE A 136 -3.85 22.66 6.47
C PHE A 136 -2.61 21.87 6.92
N HIS A 137 -2.01 22.26 8.04
CA HIS A 137 -0.83 21.57 8.57
C HIS A 137 -1.12 20.14 9.02
N HIS A 138 -2.29 19.87 9.62
CA HIS A 138 -2.72 18.50 9.94
C HIS A 138 -2.89 17.66 8.69
N LEU A 139 -3.51 18.23 7.64
CA LEU A 139 -3.69 17.55 6.35
C LEU A 139 -2.34 17.19 5.72
N ILE A 140 -1.41 18.15 5.60
CA ILE A 140 -0.10 17.88 4.98
C ILE A 140 0.70 16.83 5.77
N ILE A 141 0.74 16.93 7.11
CA ILE A 141 1.45 15.93 7.93
C ILE A 141 0.80 14.56 7.77
N PHE A 142 -0.53 14.51 7.74
CA PHE A 142 -1.26 13.28 7.49
C PHE A 142 -0.88 12.66 6.14
N GLU A 143 -0.96 13.44 5.05
CA GLU A 143 -0.69 12.96 3.69
C GLU A 143 0.74 12.47 3.50
N LEU A 144 1.72 13.13 4.14
CA LEU A 144 3.13 12.69 4.12
C LEU A 144 3.30 11.33 4.80
N PHE A 145 2.68 11.15 5.96
CA PHE A 145 2.67 9.86 6.66
C PHE A 145 1.88 8.80 5.88
N TYR A 146 0.81 9.19 5.20
CA TYR A 146 0.04 8.29 4.35
C TYR A 146 0.85 7.84 3.12
N GLY A 147 1.70 8.71 2.58
CA GLY A 147 2.68 8.36 1.55
C GLY A 147 3.61 7.22 1.97
N LEU A 148 4.01 7.14 3.25
CA LEU A 148 4.80 6.02 3.79
C LEU A 148 4.03 4.70 3.77
N TYR A 149 2.71 4.74 3.94
CA TYR A 149 1.86 3.57 3.82
C TYR A 149 1.85 3.03 2.38
N PHE A 150 1.78 3.90 1.37
CA PHE A 150 1.84 3.45 -0.03
C PHE A 150 3.24 3.02 -0.44
N LEU A 151 4.28 3.75 -0.01
CA LEU A 151 5.67 3.37 -0.24
C LEU A 151 5.95 1.95 0.29
N SER A 152 5.59 1.68 1.54
CA SER A 152 5.80 0.36 2.14
C SER A 152 4.93 -0.72 1.51
N GLY A 153 3.70 -0.38 1.09
CA GLY A 153 2.81 -1.27 0.34
C GLY A 153 3.39 -1.69 -1.01
N GLU A 154 3.82 -0.73 -1.83
CA GLU A 154 4.46 -1.02 -3.13
C GLU A 154 5.77 -1.79 -2.97
N SER A 155 6.56 -1.44 -1.97
CA SER A 155 7.76 -2.19 -1.57
C SER A 155 7.45 -3.66 -1.29
N PHE A 156 6.37 -3.96 -0.59
CA PHE A 156 6.02 -5.35 -0.25
C PHE A 156 5.44 -6.10 -1.43
N TRP A 157 4.39 -5.55 -2.04
CA TRP A 157 3.65 -6.24 -3.10
C TRP A 157 4.48 -6.34 -4.37
N ARG A 158 4.97 -5.21 -4.89
CA ARG A 158 5.73 -5.18 -6.16
C ARG A 158 7.19 -5.51 -5.91
N GLY A 159 7.78 -5.01 -4.83
CA GLY A 159 9.17 -5.29 -4.49
C GLY A 159 9.38 -6.72 -4.00
N TYR A 160 8.94 -7.02 -2.78
CA TYR A 160 9.24 -8.27 -2.10
C TYR A 160 8.58 -9.49 -2.74
N MET A 161 7.25 -9.49 -2.90
CA MET A 161 6.51 -10.64 -3.41
C MET A 161 6.68 -10.81 -4.93
N LEU A 162 6.28 -9.81 -5.72
CA LEU A 162 6.26 -9.92 -7.18
C LEU A 162 7.65 -10.20 -7.77
N PHE A 163 8.66 -9.37 -7.45
CA PHE A 163 10.02 -9.61 -7.97
C PHE A 163 10.72 -10.78 -7.28
N GLY A 164 10.46 -11.02 -5.98
CA GLY A 164 11.00 -12.17 -5.27
C GLY A 164 10.54 -13.51 -5.85
N LEU A 165 9.34 -13.55 -6.44
CA LEU A 165 8.77 -14.73 -7.10
C LEU A 165 9.04 -14.77 -8.61
N ARG A 166 9.29 -13.62 -9.25
CA ARG A 166 9.43 -13.50 -10.72
C ARG A 166 10.47 -14.46 -11.31
N LYS A 167 11.63 -14.65 -10.68
CA LYS A 167 12.68 -15.54 -11.21
C LYS A 167 12.21 -16.99 -11.38
N HIS A 168 11.27 -17.44 -10.56
CA HIS A 168 10.80 -18.84 -10.54
C HIS A 168 9.44 -19.02 -11.23
N PHE A 169 8.57 -17.99 -11.19
CA PHE A 169 7.21 -18.08 -11.71
C PHE A 169 6.96 -17.21 -12.96
N GLY A 170 7.94 -16.43 -13.42
CA GLY A 170 7.76 -15.54 -14.56
C GLY A 170 6.61 -14.56 -14.32
N TYR A 171 5.71 -14.41 -15.30
CA TYR A 171 4.52 -13.56 -15.16
C TYR A 171 3.47 -14.11 -14.19
N TYR A 172 3.51 -15.40 -13.83
CA TYR A 172 2.59 -15.94 -12.82
C TYR A 172 2.80 -15.33 -11.44
N SER A 173 3.99 -14.77 -11.15
CA SER A 173 4.21 -14.04 -9.90
C SER A 173 3.29 -12.84 -9.73
N LEU A 174 2.80 -12.26 -10.84
CA LEU A 174 1.80 -11.19 -10.83
C LEU A 174 0.49 -11.67 -10.22
N PHE A 175 -0.06 -12.77 -10.74
CA PHE A 175 -1.33 -13.32 -10.26
C PHE A 175 -1.21 -13.83 -8.81
N ILE A 176 -0.10 -14.49 -8.48
CA ILE A 176 0.19 -14.96 -7.11
C ILE A 176 0.20 -13.79 -6.13
N MET A 177 0.80 -12.65 -6.50
CA MET A 177 0.84 -11.46 -5.66
C MET A 177 -0.51 -10.74 -5.58
N VAL A 178 -1.26 -10.67 -6.69
CA VAL A 178 -2.54 -9.95 -6.75
C VAL A 178 -3.59 -10.57 -5.83
N ILE A 179 -3.61 -11.88 -5.65
CA ILE A 179 -4.56 -12.57 -4.77
C ILE A 179 -4.52 -11.99 -3.32
N PRO A 180 -3.42 -12.08 -2.57
CA PRO A 180 -3.34 -11.51 -1.22
C PRO A 180 -3.39 -9.98 -1.20
N TYR A 181 -2.92 -9.31 -2.27
CA TYR A 181 -3.05 -7.86 -2.40
C TYR A 181 -4.53 -7.43 -2.41
N VAL A 182 -5.38 -8.07 -3.19
CA VAL A 182 -6.83 -7.77 -3.25
C VAL A 182 -7.51 -8.15 -1.93
N MET A 183 -7.12 -9.26 -1.30
CA MET A 183 -7.63 -9.64 0.03
C MET A 183 -7.38 -8.56 1.09
N SER A 184 -6.27 -7.82 0.99
CA SER A 184 -6.00 -6.68 1.88
C SER A 184 -6.97 -5.51 1.72
N HIS A 185 -7.73 -5.47 0.63
CA HIS A 185 -8.73 -4.44 0.33
C HIS A 185 -10.15 -4.83 0.77
N TYR A 186 -10.40 -6.07 1.19
CA TYR A 186 -11.74 -6.50 1.63
C TYR A 186 -12.39 -5.65 2.73
N PRO A 187 -11.66 -4.98 3.65
CA PRO A 187 -12.28 -4.05 4.59
C PRO A 187 -12.79 -2.74 3.97
N LYS A 188 -12.53 -2.48 2.69
CA LYS A 188 -12.83 -1.23 1.97
C LYS A 188 -14.12 -1.38 1.15
N PRO A 189 -14.70 -0.27 0.65
CA PRO A 189 -15.89 -0.33 -0.21
C PRO A 189 -15.73 -1.29 -1.40
N PHE A 190 -16.83 -1.93 -1.80
CA PHE A 190 -16.83 -2.98 -2.83
C PHE A 190 -16.14 -2.54 -4.14
N LEU A 191 -16.47 -1.35 -4.64
CA LEU A 191 -15.87 -0.82 -5.88
C LEU A 191 -14.36 -0.62 -5.76
N GLU A 192 -13.85 -0.31 -4.56
CA GLU A 192 -12.41 -0.18 -4.33
C GLU A 192 -11.73 -1.56 -4.31
N SER A 193 -12.38 -2.58 -3.74
CA SER A 193 -11.87 -3.96 -3.81
C SER A 193 -11.83 -4.48 -5.25
N MET A 194 -12.85 -4.20 -6.06
CA MET A 194 -12.86 -4.54 -7.49
C MET A 194 -11.79 -3.74 -8.26
N GLY A 195 -11.67 -2.45 -7.99
CA GLY A 195 -10.63 -1.58 -8.54
C GLY A 195 -9.23 -2.07 -8.18
N ALA A 196 -9.03 -2.63 -6.98
CA ALA A 196 -7.76 -3.20 -6.56
C ALA A 196 -7.33 -4.40 -7.42
N ILE A 197 -8.24 -5.17 -8.02
CA ILE A 197 -7.85 -6.23 -8.96
C ILE A 197 -7.17 -5.61 -10.19
N VAL A 198 -7.82 -4.61 -10.79
CA VAL A 198 -7.32 -3.92 -12.00
C VAL A 198 -6.03 -3.15 -11.69
N ALA A 199 -5.99 -2.40 -10.59
CA ALA A 199 -4.81 -1.66 -10.16
C ALA A 199 -3.66 -2.59 -9.78
N GLY A 200 -3.95 -3.71 -9.11
CA GLY A 200 -3.03 -4.78 -8.76
C GLY A 200 -2.29 -5.31 -9.98
N LEU A 201 -3.07 -5.75 -10.98
CA LEU A 201 -2.57 -6.27 -12.25
C LEU A 201 -1.79 -5.21 -13.03
N THR A 202 -2.36 -4.02 -13.21
CA THR A 202 -1.77 -2.97 -14.05
C THR A 202 -0.48 -2.42 -13.47
N LEU A 203 -0.47 -2.01 -12.19
CA LEU A 203 0.74 -1.52 -11.54
C LEU A 203 1.79 -2.62 -11.40
N GLY A 204 1.37 -3.87 -11.15
CA GLY A 204 2.30 -5.00 -11.12
C GLY A 204 2.95 -5.29 -12.47
N TYR A 205 2.16 -5.26 -13.56
CA TYR A 205 2.68 -5.40 -14.92
C TYR A 205 3.68 -4.27 -15.27
N LEU A 206 3.31 -3.02 -14.99
CA LEU A 206 4.21 -1.87 -15.22
C LEU A 206 5.48 -1.99 -14.37
N ALA A 207 5.39 -2.47 -13.13
CA ALA A 207 6.57 -2.71 -12.30
C ALA A 207 7.49 -3.75 -12.95
N LEU A 208 6.96 -4.89 -13.41
CA LEU A 208 7.73 -5.90 -14.15
C LEU A 208 8.39 -5.32 -15.42
N ARG A 209 7.66 -4.49 -16.16
CA ARG A 209 8.13 -3.86 -17.40
C ARG A 209 9.30 -2.90 -17.16
N HIS A 210 9.24 -2.13 -16.07
CA HIS A 210 10.23 -1.11 -15.76
C HIS A 210 11.31 -1.55 -14.74
N ASN A 211 11.16 -2.74 -14.15
CA ASN A 211 12.04 -3.32 -13.12
C ASN A 211 12.16 -2.46 -11.84
N HIS A 212 11.13 -1.70 -11.50
CA HIS A 212 11.04 -0.95 -10.24
C HIS A 212 9.59 -0.62 -9.88
N PHE A 213 9.32 -0.29 -8.61
CA PHE A 213 7.98 0.04 -8.12
C PHE A 213 7.73 1.54 -7.86
N TRP A 214 8.76 2.39 -7.98
CA TRP A 214 8.70 3.82 -7.59
C TRP A 214 7.57 4.63 -8.22
N PHE A 215 7.30 4.49 -9.52
CA PHE A 215 6.17 5.20 -10.14
C PHE A 215 4.81 4.65 -9.72
N GLY A 216 4.75 3.39 -9.30
CA GLY A 216 3.58 2.83 -8.63
C GLY A 216 3.32 3.54 -7.30
N VAL A 217 4.36 3.87 -6.52
CA VAL A 217 4.23 4.63 -5.26
C VAL A 217 3.58 5.98 -5.52
N LEU A 218 4.09 6.71 -6.51
CA LEU A 218 3.57 8.04 -6.86
C LEU A 218 2.12 7.97 -7.35
N ALA A 219 1.80 7.03 -8.24
CA ALA A 219 0.44 6.87 -8.75
C ALA A 219 -0.53 6.50 -7.62
N HIS A 220 -0.16 5.55 -6.76
CA HIS A 220 -1.03 5.05 -5.70
C HIS A 220 -1.23 6.09 -4.59
N TRP A 221 -0.15 6.78 -4.19
CA TRP A 221 -0.24 7.89 -3.23
C TRP A 221 -1.06 9.06 -3.81
N GLY A 222 -0.86 9.40 -5.08
CA GLY A 222 -1.66 10.42 -5.77
C GLY A 222 -3.15 10.09 -5.80
N VAL A 223 -3.52 8.83 -6.07
CA VAL A 223 -4.93 8.38 -6.01
C VAL A 223 -5.47 8.56 -4.60
N ALA A 224 -4.71 8.21 -3.57
CA ALA A 224 -5.14 8.35 -2.18
C ALA A 224 -5.38 9.81 -1.76
N ILE A 225 -4.47 10.72 -2.13
CA ILE A 225 -4.65 12.16 -1.95
C ILE A 225 -5.94 12.61 -2.67
N ALA A 226 -6.17 12.16 -3.90
CA ALA A 226 -7.38 12.51 -4.65
C ALA A 226 -8.65 11.99 -3.95
N MET A 227 -8.62 10.79 -3.38
CA MET A 227 -9.73 10.22 -2.61
C MET A 227 -10.05 11.06 -1.37
N ASP A 228 -9.04 11.45 -0.60
CA ASP A 228 -9.23 12.25 0.62
C ASP A 228 -9.72 13.68 0.27
N LEU A 229 -9.15 14.32 -0.76
CA LEU A 229 -9.60 15.64 -1.23
C LEU A 229 -11.04 15.60 -1.77
N LEU A 230 -11.40 14.59 -2.54
CA LEU A 230 -12.77 14.40 -3.01
C LEU A 230 -13.73 14.16 -1.85
N ALA A 231 -13.35 13.37 -0.86
CA ALA A 231 -14.18 13.17 0.34
C ALA A 231 -14.42 14.49 1.09
N LEU A 232 -13.38 15.32 1.27
CA LEU A 232 -13.53 16.65 1.87
C LEU A 232 -14.46 17.55 1.06
N TYR A 233 -14.34 17.54 -0.27
CA TYR A 233 -15.20 18.29 -1.18
C TYR A 233 -16.67 17.86 -1.04
N GLN A 234 -16.96 16.56 -1.12
CA GLN A 234 -18.34 16.05 -1.01
C GLN A 234 -18.96 16.31 0.38
N LEU A 235 -18.15 16.29 1.44
CA LEU A 235 -18.59 16.60 2.80
C LEU A 235 -18.75 18.11 3.07
N GLY A 236 -18.34 18.97 2.13
CA GLY A 236 -18.32 20.42 2.31
C GLY A 236 -17.37 20.87 3.44
N VAL A 237 -16.24 20.18 3.60
CA VAL A 237 -15.22 20.48 4.61
C VAL A 237 -14.23 21.48 4.03
N THR A 238 -13.98 22.57 4.76
CA THR A 238 -13.03 23.62 4.36
C THR A 238 -11.65 23.36 4.96
N ILE A 239 -10.60 23.58 4.18
CA ILE A 239 -9.21 23.53 4.65
C ILE A 239 -8.83 24.95 5.10
N ILE A 240 -8.36 25.09 6.34
CA ILE A 240 -8.02 26.37 6.98
C ILE A 240 -6.55 26.48 7.38
#